data_AF-A0A4Q2YB07-F1
#
_entry.id   AF-A0A4Q2YB07-F1
#
_cell.length_a   1.000
_cell.length_b   1.000
_cell.length_c   1.000
_cell.angle_alpha   90.00
_cell.angle_beta   90.00
_cell.angle_gamma   90.00
#
_symmetry.space_group_name_H-M   'P 1'
#
loop_
_entity.id
_entity.type
_entity.pdbx_description
1 polymer ?
#
loop_
_entity_poly.entity_id
_entity_poly.type
_entity_poly.pdbx_seq_one_letter_code
_entity_poly.pdbx_strand_id
1 'polypeptide(L)'
;MMAESAGSECNNLFSSLEPGKNERSRELLRIGLSHQDDGIRGSATFFLDRLPRGEAVHLLREKLRDPSADVRKEAILNVCDLYSKADESWLKEVANAEASDSNRKLLLEKIGELE
;
A
#
# COMPACT_ATOMS: atom_id res chain seq x y z
N MET A 1 26.00 2.89 0.06
CA MET A 1 25.19 4.12 0.24
C MET A 1 24.66 4.52 -1.13
N MET A 2 23.62 3.82 -1.63
CA MET A 2 22.95 4.08 -2.93
C MET A 2 21.51 3.53 -2.95
N ALA A 3 20.81 3.49 -1.81
CA ALA A 3 19.42 3.02 -1.74
C ALA A 3 18.42 4.18 -1.57
N GLU A 4 18.87 5.35 -1.12
CA GLU A 4 17.99 6.49 -0.84
C GLU A 4 17.57 7.29 -2.09
N SER A 5 18.32 7.23 -3.20
CA SER A 5 17.96 8.00 -4.41
C SER A 5 16.79 7.39 -5.18
N ALA A 6 16.73 6.07 -5.34
CA ALA A 6 15.70 5.43 -6.17
C ALA A 6 14.28 5.54 -5.55
N GLY A 7 14.14 5.35 -4.24
CA GLY A 7 12.84 5.48 -3.54
C GLY A 7 12.32 6.92 -3.53
N SER A 8 13.22 7.90 -3.35
CA SER A 8 12.87 9.33 -3.40
C SER A 8 12.46 9.77 -4.82
N GLU A 9 13.18 9.31 -5.84
CA GLU A 9 12.86 9.57 -7.25
C GLU A 9 11.51 8.96 -7.65
N CYS A 10 11.18 7.76 -7.15
CA CYS A 10 9.90 7.11 -7.45
C CYS A 10 8.72 7.75 -6.71
N ASN A 11 8.91 8.24 -5.48
CA ASN A 11 7.91 9.06 -4.80
C ASN A 11 7.60 10.34 -5.59
N ASN A 12 8.62 11.00 -6.14
CA ASN A 12 8.44 12.17 -7.00
C ASN A 12 7.68 11.83 -8.28
N LEU A 13 7.94 10.65 -8.87
CA LEU A 13 7.21 10.17 -10.04
C LEU A 13 5.72 9.97 -9.73
N PHE A 14 5.39 9.18 -8.71
CA PHE A 14 4.00 8.86 -8.41
C PHE A 14 3.22 10.07 -7.89
N SER A 15 3.84 10.95 -7.08
CA SER A 15 3.21 12.18 -6.60
C SER A 15 2.79 13.11 -7.73
N SER A 16 3.58 13.17 -8.82
CA SER A 16 3.30 13.97 -10.01
C SER A 16 2.12 13.48 -10.86
N LEU A 17 1.62 12.26 -10.59
CA LEU A 17 0.42 11.77 -11.25
C LEU A 17 -0.79 12.62 -10.82
N GLU A 18 -1.60 13.06 -11.78
CA GLU A 18 -2.84 13.74 -11.42
C GLU A 18 -3.77 12.79 -10.66
N PRO A 19 -4.36 13.21 -9.51
CA PRO A 19 -5.39 12.45 -8.84
C PRO A 19 -6.59 12.25 -9.78
N GLY A 20 -6.90 11.00 -10.09
CA GLY A 20 -8.07 10.66 -10.90
C GLY A 20 -7.78 10.35 -12.37
N LYS A 21 -7.96 9.05 -12.70
CA LYS A 21 -8.57 8.50 -13.92
C LYS A 21 -7.92 8.71 -15.30
N ASN A 22 -6.73 9.30 -15.43
CA ASN A 22 -5.97 9.09 -16.66
C ASN A 22 -5.45 7.65 -16.70
N GLU A 23 -5.78 6.90 -17.75
CA GLU A 23 -5.37 5.50 -17.91
C GLU A 23 -3.85 5.33 -17.84
N ARG A 24 -3.07 6.34 -18.27
CA ARG A 24 -1.61 6.33 -18.12
C ARG A 24 -1.17 6.36 -16.66
N SER A 25 -1.81 7.17 -15.82
CA SER A 25 -1.49 7.22 -14.39
C SER A 25 -1.83 5.90 -13.70
N ARG A 26 -2.95 5.28 -14.09
CA ARG A 26 -3.36 3.95 -13.58
C ARG A 26 -2.35 2.88 -13.99
N GLU A 27 -1.93 2.88 -15.25
CA GLU A 27 -0.96 1.92 -15.77
C GLU A 27 0.40 2.08 -15.09
N LEU A 28 0.88 3.32 -14.92
CA LEU A 28 2.13 3.58 -14.21
C LEU A 28 2.08 3.08 -12.76
N LEU A 29 0.95 3.27 -12.06
CA LEU A 29 0.75 2.72 -10.72
C LEU A 29 0.78 1.19 -10.73
N ARG A 30 0.11 0.52 -11.68
CA ARG A 30 0.14 -0.95 -11.80
C ARG A 30 1.54 -1.50 -12.04
N ILE A 31 2.32 -0.84 -12.90
CA ILE A 31 3.72 -1.18 -13.15
C ILE A 31 4.53 -1.03 -11.85
N GLY A 32 4.34 0.09 -11.13
CA GLY A 32 4.99 0.34 -9.85
C GLY A 32 4.69 -0.72 -8.80
N LEU A 33 3.43 -1.10 -8.65
CA LEU A 33 2.98 -2.10 -7.67
C LEU A 33 3.54 -3.51 -7.91
N SER A 34 3.96 -3.79 -9.15
CA SER A 34 4.52 -5.08 -9.58
C SER A 34 6.04 -5.02 -9.79
N HIS A 35 6.68 -3.90 -9.46
CA HIS A 35 8.10 -3.70 -9.71
C HIS A 35 8.98 -4.63 -8.84
N GLN A 36 10.15 -5.03 -9.33
CA GLN A 36 11.07 -5.93 -8.60
C GLN A 36 11.65 -5.28 -7.33
N ASP A 37 11.91 -3.99 -7.40
CA ASP A 37 12.40 -3.17 -6.28
C ASP A 37 11.25 -2.86 -5.32
N ASP A 38 11.46 -3.14 -4.04
CA ASP A 38 10.45 -2.98 -3.00
C ASP A 38 10.23 -1.52 -2.59
N GLY A 39 11.24 -0.66 -2.73
CA GLY A 39 11.07 0.79 -2.61
C GLY A 39 10.06 1.33 -3.62
N ILE A 40 10.17 0.93 -4.89
CA ILE A 40 9.20 1.33 -5.93
C ILE A 40 7.80 0.77 -5.63
N ARG A 41 7.69 -0.48 -5.19
CA ARG A 41 6.39 -1.05 -4.80
C ARG A 41 5.78 -0.31 -3.61
N GLY A 42 6.59 0.06 -2.61
CA GLY A 42 6.15 0.82 -1.43
C GLY A 42 5.64 2.19 -1.83
N SER A 43 6.43 2.92 -2.63
CA SER A 43 6.02 4.20 -3.21
C SER A 43 4.70 4.10 -3.99
N ALA A 44 4.54 3.10 -4.85
CA ALA A 44 3.31 2.91 -5.61
C ALA A 44 2.12 2.55 -4.70
N THR A 45 2.37 1.77 -3.64
CA THR A 45 1.36 1.37 -2.64
C THR A 45 0.78 2.59 -1.91
N PHE A 46 1.64 3.57 -1.59
CA PHE A 46 1.21 4.82 -0.95
C PHE A 46 0.17 5.60 -1.77
N PHE A 47 0.16 5.44 -3.10
CA PHE A 47 -0.73 6.17 -4.01
C PHE A 47 -1.91 5.33 -4.54
N LEU A 48 -2.27 4.23 -3.85
CA LEU A 48 -3.38 3.36 -4.24
C LEU A 48 -4.75 4.06 -4.18
N ASP A 49 -4.90 5.06 -3.31
CA ASP A 49 -6.08 5.93 -3.20
C ASP A 49 -6.43 6.65 -4.51
N ARG A 50 -5.46 6.80 -5.43
CA ARG A 50 -5.66 7.41 -6.75
C ARG A 50 -6.35 6.49 -7.76
N LEU A 51 -6.48 5.20 -7.44
CA LEU A 51 -7.21 4.23 -8.25
C LEU A 51 -8.70 4.19 -7.87
N PRO A 52 -9.61 3.75 -8.77
CA PRO A 52 -10.99 3.48 -8.39
C PRO A 52 -11.05 2.53 -7.19
N ARG A 53 -11.87 2.85 -6.17
CA ARG A 53 -11.88 2.14 -4.87
C ARG A 53 -11.89 0.61 -4.97
N GLY A 54 -12.69 0.03 -5.86
CA GLY A 54 -12.75 -1.43 -6.02
C GLY A 54 -11.42 -2.04 -6.49
N GLU A 55 -10.70 -1.34 -7.38
CA GLU A 55 -9.35 -1.72 -7.82
C GLU A 55 -8.32 -1.47 -6.71
N ALA A 56 -8.39 -0.32 -6.06
CA ALA A 56 -7.49 0.05 -4.96
C ALA A 56 -7.55 -0.97 -3.80
N VAL A 57 -8.76 -1.38 -3.39
CA VAL A 57 -8.96 -2.40 -2.35
C VAL A 57 -8.34 -3.73 -2.75
N HIS A 58 -8.54 -4.18 -4.00
CA HIS A 58 -7.98 -5.43 -4.49
C HIS A 58 -6.45 -5.41 -4.43
N LEU A 59 -5.83 -4.35 -4.92
CA LEU A 59 -4.37 -4.19 -4.92
C LEU A 59 -3.81 -4.04 -3.50
N LEU A 60 -4.49 -3.27 -2.64
CA LEU A 60 -4.09 -3.13 -1.24
C LEU A 60 -4.11 -4.48 -0.52
N ARG A 61 -5.08 -5.34 -0.83
CA ARG A 61 -5.16 -6.71 -0.31
C ARG A 61 -3.92 -7.54 -0.64
N GLU A 62 -3.39 -7.40 -1.85
CA GLU A 62 -2.15 -8.06 -2.28
C GLU A 62 -0.94 -7.46 -1.58
N LYS A 63 -0.87 -6.12 -1.47
CA LYS A 63 0.26 -5.42 -0.84
C LYS A 63 0.37 -5.67 0.67
N LEU A 64 -0.75 -5.91 1.36
CA LEU A 64 -0.76 -6.41 2.75
C LEU A 64 -0.10 -7.79 2.93
N ARG A 65 0.19 -8.50 1.83
CA ARG A 65 0.89 -9.80 1.79
C ARG A 65 2.20 -9.73 1.01
N ASP A 66 2.71 -8.53 0.72
CA ASP A 66 3.96 -8.37 -0.02
C ASP A 66 5.13 -9.00 0.76
N PRO A 67 6.11 -9.64 0.09
CA PRO A 67 7.26 -10.21 0.78
C PRO A 67 8.08 -9.18 1.56
N SER A 68 8.15 -7.92 1.10
CA SER A 68 8.87 -6.87 1.81
C SER A 68 8.04 -6.31 2.98
N ALA A 69 8.63 -6.26 4.17
CA ALA A 69 7.98 -5.70 5.35
C ALA A 69 7.71 -4.19 5.18
N ASP A 70 8.56 -3.48 4.45
CA ASP A 70 8.38 -2.05 4.21
C ASP A 70 7.18 -1.79 3.30
N VAL A 71 6.99 -2.61 2.25
CA VAL A 71 5.79 -2.53 1.40
C VAL A 71 4.52 -2.84 2.19
N ARG A 72 4.55 -3.86 3.04
CA ARG A 72 3.40 -4.17 3.92
C ARG A 72 3.08 -3.03 4.87
N LYS A 73 4.10 -2.33 5.39
CA LYS A 73 3.91 -1.13 6.22
C LYS A 73 3.18 -0.03 5.46
N GLU A 74 3.60 0.29 4.23
CA GLU A 74 2.91 1.27 3.38
C GLU A 74 1.45 0.87 3.08
N ALA A 75 1.21 -0.43 2.88
CA ALA A 75 -0.14 -0.96 2.72
C ALA A 75 -0.99 -0.78 3.99
N ILE A 76 -0.42 -1.05 5.17
CA ILE A 76 -1.12 -0.87 6.45
C ILE A 76 -1.53 0.59 6.66
N LEU A 77 -0.68 1.54 6.28
CA LEU A 77 -0.99 2.97 6.41
C LEU A 77 -2.21 3.39 5.59
N ASN A 78 -2.50 2.71 4.48
CA ASN A 78 -3.66 2.96 3.62
C ASN A 78 -4.95 2.23 4.06
N VAL A 79 -4.92 1.46 5.16
CA VAL A 79 -6.06 0.63 5.58
C VAL A 79 -7.29 1.47 5.88
N CYS A 80 -7.15 2.57 6.63
CA CYS A 80 -8.30 3.40 7.01
C CYS A 80 -8.93 4.14 5.82
N ASP A 81 -8.20 4.32 4.71
CA ASP A 81 -8.72 5.01 3.53
C ASP A 81 -9.58 4.09 2.64
N LEU A 82 -9.32 2.78 2.67
CA LEU A 82 -9.90 1.83 1.72
C LEU A 82 -10.79 0.76 2.38
N TYR A 83 -10.50 0.37 3.62
CA TYR A 83 -11.27 -0.62 4.37
C TYR A 83 -12.24 0.04 5.36
N SER A 84 -13.19 -0.75 5.85
CA SER A 84 -14.22 -0.34 6.79
C SER A 84 -14.32 -1.32 7.95
N LYS A 85 -15.15 -1.02 8.96
CA LYS A 85 -15.40 -1.95 10.07
C LYS A 85 -15.82 -3.36 9.63
N ALA A 86 -16.49 -3.50 8.49
CA ALA A 86 -16.88 -4.78 7.91
C ALA A 86 -15.70 -5.71 7.58
N ASP A 87 -14.51 -5.14 7.39
CA ASP A 87 -13.31 -5.85 6.98
C ASP A 87 -12.42 -6.27 8.17
N GLU A 88 -12.79 -5.89 9.39
CA GLU A 88 -12.01 -6.10 10.61
C GLU A 88 -11.61 -7.57 10.82
N SER A 89 -12.53 -8.51 10.59
CA SER A 89 -12.25 -9.94 10.80
C SER A 89 -11.09 -10.40 9.92
N TRP A 90 -11.12 -10.02 8.64
CA TRP A 90 -10.07 -10.38 7.70
C TRP A 90 -8.76 -9.65 8.02
N LEU A 91 -8.82 -8.37 8.40
CA LEU A 91 -7.62 -7.61 8.79
C LEU A 91 -6.96 -8.17 10.06
N LYS A 92 -7.73 -8.73 11.01
CA LYS A 92 -7.18 -9.44 12.16
C LYS A 92 -6.46 -10.74 11.76
N GLU A 93 -6.97 -11.46 10.76
CA GLU A 93 -6.26 -12.62 10.20
C GLU A 93 -4.93 -12.20 9.57
N VAL A 94 -4.92 -11.08 8.82
CA VAL A 94 -3.68 -10.51 8.26
C VAL A 94 -2.72 -10.12 9.38
N ALA A 95 -3.18 -9.46 10.44
CA ALA A 95 -2.34 -9.11 11.58
C ALA A 95 -1.76 -10.35 12.28
N ASN A 96 -2.52 -11.42 12.41
CA ASN A 96 -2.03 -12.67 13.00
C ASN A 96 -0.96 -13.37 12.14
N ALA A 97 -1.03 -13.21 10.82
CA ALA A 97 -0.06 -13.75 9.88
C ALA A 97 1.16 -12.82 9.65
N GLU A 98 1.14 -11.60 10.17
CA GLU A 98 2.20 -10.61 9.98
C GLU A 98 3.46 -10.98 10.80
N ALA A 99 4.55 -11.21 10.09
CA ALA A 99 5.84 -11.62 10.65
C ALA A 99 6.58 -10.47 11.36
N SER A 100 6.40 -9.22 10.94
CA SER A 100 7.01 -8.04 11.57
C SER A 100 6.16 -7.59 12.75
N ASP A 101 6.72 -7.65 13.96
CA ASP A 101 6.05 -7.20 15.19
C ASP A 101 5.59 -5.74 15.11
N SER A 102 6.41 -4.88 14.50
CA SER A 102 6.09 -3.46 14.28
C SER A 102 4.89 -3.29 13.35
N ASN A 103 4.87 -4.01 12.23
CA ASN A 103 3.76 -3.95 11.29
C ASN A 103 2.48 -4.53 11.91
N ARG A 104 2.60 -5.64 12.64
CA ARG A 104 1.46 -6.26 13.33
C ARG A 104 0.82 -5.29 14.32
N LYS A 105 1.63 -4.60 15.14
CA LYS A 105 1.13 -3.58 16.06
C LYS A 105 0.44 -2.43 15.32
N LEU A 106 1.08 -1.90 14.26
CA LEU A 106 0.52 -0.82 13.46
C LEU A 106 -0.82 -1.21 12.82
N LEU A 107 -0.93 -2.43 12.29
CA LEU A 107 -2.17 -2.92 11.69
C LEU A 107 -3.28 -3.05 12.73
N LEU A 108 -2.99 -3.57 13.92
CA LEU A 108 -3.98 -3.65 15.01
C LEU A 108 -4.45 -2.26 15.47
N GLU A 109 -3.56 -1.26 15.48
CA GLU A 109 -3.91 0.14 15.73
C GLU A 109 -4.87 0.66 14.66
N LYS A 110 -4.52 0.50 13.37
CA LYS A 110 -5.38 0.91 12.24
C LYS A 110 -6.75 0.23 12.24
N ILE A 111 -6.81 -1.07 12.58
CA ILE A 111 -8.08 -1.79 12.74
C ILE A 111 -8.95 -1.17 13.84
N GLY A 112 -8.34 -0.66 14.90
CA GLY A 112 -9.04 0.03 15.99
C GLY A 112 -9.62 1.38 15.60
N GLU A 113 -9.09 2.01 14.55
CA GLU A 113 -9.54 3.30 14.00
C GLU A 113 -10.67 3.17 12.96
N LEU A 114 -11.00 1.96 12.51
CA LEU A 114 -12.04 1.75 11.49
C LEU A 114 -13.44 2.08 12.00
N GLU A 115 -14.18 2.88 11.22
CA GLU A 115 -15.59 3.22 11.40
C GLU A 115 -16.54 2.30 10.59
#